data_AF-A0A451A5K3-F1
#
_entry.id   AF-A0A451A5K3-F1
#
_cell.length_a   1.000
_cell.length_b   1.000
_cell.length_c   1.000
_cell.angle_alpha   90.00
_cell.angle_beta   90.00
_cell.angle_gamma   90.00
#
_symmetry.space_group_name_H-M   'P 1'
#
loop_
_entity.id
_entity.type
_entity.pdbx_description
1 polymer ?
#
loop_
_entity_poly.entity_id
_entity_poly.type
_entity_poly.pdbx_seq_one_letter_code
_entity_poly.pdbx_strand_id
1 'polypeptide(L)'
;MSSDPISCFRDVKDPRSDKNKLYPLPEILLLCIFAVVSGADGWKSIAEFGRAKLGWLRKFLEFKHEIPSEDCIAWVMAKLSPSTFQECFVAWTKSIAELTDGEPIAIDGKTLRGSRDRRNGRSAIHMVSA
;
A
#
# COMPACT_ATOMS: atom_id res chain seq x y z
N MET A 1 -13.67 -9.77 -12.63
CA MET A 1 -13.12 -8.40 -12.82
C MET A 1 -11.74 -8.38 -12.18
N SER A 2 -10.74 -7.77 -12.81
CA SER A 2 -9.40 -7.69 -12.21
C SER A 2 -9.43 -6.68 -11.07
N SER A 3 -9.12 -7.10 -9.84
CA SER A 3 -8.94 -6.24 -8.65
C SER A 3 -7.62 -5.49 -8.65
N ASP A 4 -7.06 -5.27 -9.83
CA ASP A 4 -5.83 -4.54 -9.98
C ASP A 4 -6.05 -3.09 -9.51
N PRO A 5 -5.41 -2.64 -8.41
CA PRO A 5 -5.57 -1.29 -7.91
C PRO A 5 -5.28 -0.24 -8.97
N ILE A 6 -4.32 -0.51 -9.87
CA ILE A 6 -3.90 0.45 -10.91
C ILE A 6 -5.04 0.73 -11.89
N SER A 7 -5.88 -0.26 -12.18
CA SER A 7 -7.04 -0.09 -13.07
C SER A 7 -8.08 0.89 -12.51
N CYS A 8 -8.26 0.93 -11.19
CA CYS A 8 -9.21 1.82 -10.52
C CYS A 8 -8.74 3.27 -10.48
N PHE A 9 -7.44 3.54 -10.61
CA PHE A 9 -6.88 4.91 -10.59
C PHE A 9 -6.64 5.50 -11.99
N ARG A 10 -7.14 4.87 -13.06
CA ARG A 10 -6.95 5.34 -14.45
C ARG A 10 -7.53 6.73 -14.70
N ASP A 11 -8.59 7.09 -14.00
CA ASP A 11 -9.27 8.38 -14.15
C ASP A 11 -8.56 9.51 -13.38
N VAL A 12 -7.57 9.17 -12.54
CA VAL A 12 -6.73 10.16 -11.87
C VAL A 12 -5.78 10.79 -12.87
N LYS A 13 -6.10 12.02 -13.27
CA LYS A 13 -5.24 12.82 -14.16
C LYS A 13 -3.95 13.20 -13.45
N ASP A 14 -2.84 13.04 -14.15
CA ASP A 14 -1.53 13.50 -13.68
C ASP A 14 -1.44 15.03 -13.78
N PRO A 15 -1.38 15.77 -12.65
CA PRO A 15 -1.39 17.23 -12.65
C PRO A 15 0.00 17.82 -12.97
N ARG A 16 1.00 16.96 -13.16
CA ARG A 16 2.40 17.36 -13.37
C ARG A 16 2.64 17.58 -14.85
N SER A 17 3.46 18.58 -15.17
CA SER A 17 3.99 18.76 -16.52
C SER A 17 4.78 17.54 -16.98
N ASP A 18 4.86 17.31 -18.29
CA ASP A 18 5.66 16.21 -18.85
C ASP A 18 7.18 16.47 -18.80
N LYS A 19 7.60 17.68 -18.39
CA LYS A 19 9.01 17.99 -18.11
C LYS A 19 9.45 17.34 -16.82
N ASN A 20 10.60 16.65 -16.84
CA ASN A 20 11.23 16.01 -15.68
C ASN A 20 10.32 15.02 -14.93
N LYS A 21 9.37 14.39 -15.62
CA LYS A 21 8.48 13.36 -15.07
C LYS A 21 9.20 12.00 -15.07
N LEU A 22 10.06 11.78 -14.09
CA LEU A 22 10.82 10.53 -13.93
C LEU A 22 9.95 9.38 -13.40
N TYR A 23 9.07 9.67 -12.44
CA TYR A 23 8.27 8.67 -11.74
C TYR A 23 6.85 8.62 -12.32
N PRO A 24 6.42 7.49 -12.92
CA PRO A 24 5.05 7.29 -13.36
C PRO A 24 4.05 7.53 -12.22
N LEU A 25 2.93 8.20 -12.50
CA LEU A 25 1.91 8.44 -11.48
C LEU A 25 1.40 7.15 -10.82
N PRO A 26 1.12 6.05 -11.55
CA PRO A 26 0.69 4.80 -10.93
C PRO A 26 1.67 4.25 -9.88
N GLU A 27 2.97 4.41 -10.09
CA GLU A 27 4.00 3.97 -9.13
C GLU A 27 3.94 4.78 -7.84
N ILE A 28 3.75 6.10 -7.95
CA ILE A 28 3.61 6.98 -6.79
C ILE A 28 2.34 6.65 -6.00
N LEU A 29 1.21 6.46 -6.69
CA LEU A 29 -0.06 6.13 -6.04
C LEU A 29 0.00 4.78 -5.32
N LEU A 30 0.53 3.75 -5.99
CA LEU A 30 0.68 2.41 -5.42
C LEU A 30 1.62 2.43 -4.19
N LEU A 31 2.73 3.17 -4.28
CA LEU A 31 3.65 3.37 -3.15
C LEU A 31 2.91 4.00 -1.96
N CYS A 32 2.19 5.09 -2.16
CA CYS A 32 1.46 5.78 -1.10
C CYS A 32 0.43 4.88 -0.43
N ILE A 33 -0.40 4.20 -1.22
CA ILE A 33 -1.47 3.33 -0.70
C ILE A 33 -0.88 2.19 0.13
N PHE A 34 0.11 1.48 -0.41
CA PHE A 34 0.70 0.34 0.29
C PHE A 34 1.49 0.74 1.54
N ALA A 35 2.19 1.87 1.49
CA ALA A 35 2.88 2.39 2.66
C ALA A 35 1.90 2.76 3.77
N VAL A 36 0.84 3.52 3.46
CA VAL A 36 -0.16 3.97 4.45
C VAL A 36 -0.93 2.79 5.04
N VAL A 37 -1.35 1.82 4.22
CA VAL A 37 -2.00 0.59 4.70
C VAL A 37 -1.06 -0.24 5.59
N SER A 38 0.25 -0.16 5.35
CA SER A 38 1.28 -0.80 6.19
C SER A 38 1.64 -0.01 7.44
N GLY A 39 0.94 1.10 7.72
CA GLY A 39 1.14 1.92 8.91
C GLY A 39 2.17 3.05 8.76
N ALA A 40 2.60 3.38 7.54
CA ALA A 40 3.43 4.57 7.32
C ALA A 40 2.62 5.84 7.58
N ASP A 41 3.11 6.68 8.48
CA ASP A 41 2.56 8.01 8.78
C ASP A 41 3.54 9.10 8.33
N GLY A 42 3.15 9.88 7.31
CA GLY A 42 3.94 10.95 6.71
C GLY A 42 4.84 10.56 5.53
N TRP A 43 5.34 11.57 4.81
CA TRP A 43 6.08 11.38 3.54
C TRP A 43 7.41 10.63 3.70
N LYS A 44 8.11 10.88 4.81
CA LYS A 44 9.38 10.22 5.14
C LYS A 44 9.20 8.72 5.33
N SER A 45 8.21 8.32 6.11
CA SER A 45 7.96 6.89 6.36
C SER A 45 7.47 6.19 5.09
N ILE A 46 6.73 6.88 4.20
CA ILE A 46 6.35 6.35 2.88
C ILE A 46 7.58 6.08 2.00
N ALA A 47 8.51 7.04 1.91
CA ALA A 47 9.73 6.86 1.12
C ALA A 47 10.63 5.76 1.72
N GLU A 48 10.75 5.70 3.05
CA GLU A 48 11.46 4.62 3.75
C GLU A 48 10.84 3.24 3.50
N PHE A 49 9.51 3.13 3.57
CA PHE A 49 8.78 1.91 3.20
C PHE A 49 9.10 1.49 1.76
N GLY A 50 9.03 2.45 0.82
CA GLY A 50 9.34 2.20 -0.58
C GLY A 50 10.74 1.62 -0.76
N ARG A 51 11.75 2.23 -0.13
CA ARG A 51 13.14 1.77 -0.22
C ARG A 51 13.30 0.38 0.40
N ALA A 52 12.69 0.15 1.56
CA ALA A 52 12.74 -1.14 2.26
C ALA A 52 12.00 -2.27 1.51
N LYS A 53 10.96 -1.93 0.73
CA LYS A 53 10.09 -2.90 0.04
C LYS A 53 10.20 -2.84 -1.48
N LEU A 54 11.22 -2.19 -2.05
CA LEU A 54 11.36 -1.99 -3.49
C LEU A 54 11.26 -3.31 -4.28
N GLY A 55 11.94 -4.36 -3.83
CA GLY A 55 11.87 -5.68 -4.48
C GLY A 55 10.47 -6.31 -4.45
N TRP A 56 9.64 -5.99 -3.45
CA TRP A 56 8.25 -6.43 -3.38
C TRP A 56 7.34 -5.56 -4.24
N LEU A 57 7.54 -4.24 -4.22
CA LEU A 57 6.82 -3.28 -5.08
C LEU A 57 7.02 -3.59 -6.57
N ARG A 58 8.22 -4.06 -6.95
CA ARG A 58 8.56 -4.50 -8.31
C ARG A 58 7.76 -5.69 -8.85
N LYS A 59 6.97 -6.35 -7.99
CA LYS A 59 6.04 -7.41 -8.41
C LYS A 59 4.74 -6.84 -9.01
N PHE A 60 4.46 -5.56 -8.77
CA PHE A 60 3.23 -4.89 -9.23
C PHE A 60 3.50 -3.91 -10.38
N LEU A 61 4.59 -3.13 -10.30
CA LEU A 61 5.02 -2.14 -11.31
C LEU A 61 6.54 -2.16 -11.46
N GLU A 62 7.10 -1.51 -12.46
CA GLU A 62 8.54 -1.62 -12.77
C GLU A 62 9.46 -0.92 -11.75
N PHE A 63 9.07 0.26 -11.25
CA PHE A 63 9.91 1.11 -10.39
C PHE A 63 11.32 1.28 -10.96
N LYS A 64 11.38 1.65 -12.25
CA LYS A 64 12.63 1.78 -13.02
C LYS A 64 13.56 2.86 -12.44
N HIS A 65 12.98 3.95 -11.94
CA HIS A 65 13.70 5.08 -11.35
C HIS A 65 13.79 4.99 -9.81
N GLU A 66 13.59 3.80 -9.25
CA GLU A 66 13.55 3.54 -7.81
C GLU A 66 12.42 4.32 -7.12
N ILE A 67 12.64 4.78 -5.90
CA ILE A 67 11.62 5.39 -5.04
C ILE A 67 11.78 6.91 -5.08
N PRO A 68 10.69 7.67 -5.35
CA PRO A 68 10.73 9.13 -5.30
C PRO A 68 11.10 9.63 -3.90
N SER A 69 11.68 10.83 -3.83
CA SER A 69 11.92 11.50 -2.56
C SER A 69 10.61 11.87 -1.86
N GLU A 70 10.71 12.12 -0.56
CA GLU A 70 9.64 12.59 0.30
C GLU A 70 8.97 13.84 -0.27
N ASP A 71 9.78 14.80 -0.74
CA ASP A 71 9.31 16.04 -1.36
C ASP A 71 8.60 15.79 -2.69
N CYS A 72 9.10 14.87 -3.50
CA CYS A 72 8.46 14.49 -4.76
C CYS A 72 7.07 13.92 -4.49
N ILE A 73 6.97 12.96 -3.56
CA ILE A 73 5.71 12.33 -3.15
C ILE A 73 4.74 13.40 -2.65
N ALA A 74 5.17 14.23 -1.70
CA ALA A 74 4.33 15.28 -1.11
C ALA A 74 3.80 16.24 -2.18
N TRP A 75 4.66 16.68 -3.11
CA TRP A 75 4.29 17.60 -4.16
C TRP A 75 3.30 17.00 -5.17
N VAL A 76 3.50 15.73 -5.56
CA VAL A 76 2.55 15.03 -6.44
C VAL A 76 1.20 14.91 -5.75
N MET A 77 1.17 14.37 -4.53
CA MET A 77 -0.05 14.12 -3.78
C MET A 77 -0.83 15.42 -3.51
N ALA A 78 -0.14 16.52 -3.19
CA ALA A 78 -0.75 17.83 -2.95
C ALA A 78 -1.42 18.44 -4.20
N LYS A 79 -1.00 18.04 -5.40
CA LYS A 79 -1.57 18.54 -6.66
C LYS A 79 -2.70 17.67 -7.22
N LEU A 80 -2.86 16.45 -6.71
CA LEU A 80 -3.92 15.57 -7.16
C LEU A 80 -5.29 16.11 -6.73
N SER A 81 -6.30 15.87 -7.57
CA SER A 81 -7.69 16.13 -7.21
C SER A 81 -8.11 15.20 -6.06
N PRO A 82 -8.40 15.73 -4.85
CA PRO A 82 -8.75 14.89 -3.71
C PRO A 82 -10.05 14.11 -3.95
N SER A 83 -11.04 14.74 -4.60
CA SER A 83 -12.33 14.11 -4.90
C SER A 83 -12.19 12.94 -5.87
N THR A 84 -11.48 13.15 -6.98
CA THR A 84 -11.26 12.09 -7.98
C THR A 84 -10.46 10.94 -7.40
N PHE A 85 -9.42 11.24 -6.61
CA PHE A 85 -8.64 10.20 -5.94
C PHE A 85 -9.50 9.39 -4.96
N GLN A 86 -10.33 10.06 -4.15
CA GLN A 86 -11.25 9.41 -3.21
C GLN A 86 -12.26 8.50 -3.93
N GLU A 87 -12.85 8.98 -5.02
CA GLU A 87 -13.79 8.19 -5.83
C GLU A 87 -13.14 6.91 -6.35
N CYS A 88 -11.92 7.02 -6.91
CA CYS A 88 -11.15 5.88 -7.39
C CYS A 88 -10.80 4.90 -6.25
N PHE A 89 -10.40 5.42 -5.08
CA PHE A 89 -10.08 4.61 -3.90
C PHE A 89 -11.31 3.86 -3.36
N VAL A 90 -12.48 4.51 -3.32
CA VAL A 90 -13.74 3.86 -2.93
C VAL A 90 -14.16 2.80 -3.94
N ALA A 91 -14.01 3.07 -5.24
CA ALA A 91 -14.29 2.08 -6.28
C ALA A 91 -13.39 0.84 -6.12
N TRP A 92 -12.10 1.05 -5.86
CA TRP A 92 -11.16 -0.03 -5.60
C TRP A 92 -11.55 -0.86 -4.37
N THR A 93 -11.84 -0.23 -3.23
CA THR A 93 -12.22 -0.95 -2.00
C THR A 93 -13.54 -1.72 -2.17
N LYS A 94 -14.51 -1.18 -2.92
CA LYS A 94 -15.74 -1.91 -3.29
C LYS A 94 -15.44 -3.14 -4.15
N SER A 95 -14.53 -3.03 -5.13
CA SER A 95 -14.16 -4.18 -5.96
C SER A 95 -13.52 -5.31 -5.15
N ILE A 96 -12.79 -4.98 -4.07
CA ILE A 96 -12.27 -5.97 -3.13
C ILE A 96 -13.43 -6.62 -2.36
N ALA A 97 -14.36 -5.82 -1.84
CA ALA A 97 -15.51 -6.33 -1.10
C ALA A 97 -16.37 -7.29 -1.95
N GLU A 98 -16.58 -6.98 -3.22
CA GLU A 98 -17.30 -7.86 -4.16
C GLU A 98 -16.57 -9.19 -4.39
N LEU A 99 -15.24 -9.17 -4.45
CA LEU A 99 -14.45 -10.41 -4.58
C LEU A 99 -14.49 -11.28 -3.33
N THR A 100 -14.73 -10.68 -2.17
CA THR A 100 -14.82 -11.40 -0.90
C THR A 100 -16.27 -11.68 -0.51
N ASP A 101 -17.24 -11.52 -1.42
CA ASP A 101 -18.69 -11.63 -1.14
C ASP A 101 -19.15 -10.79 0.08
N GLY A 102 -18.46 -9.68 0.36
CA GLY A 102 -18.70 -8.83 1.51
C GLY A 102 -18.24 -9.41 2.86
N GLU A 103 -17.52 -10.52 2.87
CA GLU A 103 -17.04 -11.21 4.09
C GLU A 103 -15.50 -11.15 4.25
N PRO A 104 -14.89 -9.96 4.44
CA PRO A 104 -13.50 -9.90 4.83
C PRO A 104 -13.32 -10.42 6.27
N ILE A 105 -12.70 -11.59 6.40
CA ILE A 105 -12.37 -12.19 7.70
C ILE A 105 -11.06 -11.58 8.22
N ALA A 106 -11.13 -10.88 9.35
CA ALA A 106 -9.96 -10.27 9.98
C ALA A 106 -9.20 -11.31 10.82
N ILE A 107 -8.06 -11.78 10.31
CA ILE A 107 -7.23 -12.76 11.03
C ILE A 107 -6.23 -12.03 11.94
N ASP A 108 -6.46 -12.09 13.26
CA ASP A 108 -5.55 -11.54 14.27
C ASP A 108 -4.76 -12.65 14.98
N GLY A 109 -3.45 -12.48 15.07
CA GLY A 109 -2.53 -13.43 15.69
C GLY A 109 -2.00 -12.90 17.02
N LYS A 110 -2.49 -13.41 18.15
CA LYS A 110 -1.99 -13.07 19.49
C LYS A 110 -1.02 -14.15 20.00
N THR A 111 0.14 -13.74 20.48
CA THR A 111 1.07 -14.67 21.16
C THR A 111 0.74 -14.72 22.65
N LEU A 112 0.42 -15.89 23.18
CA LEU A 112 0.03 -16.04 24.59
C LEU A 112 1.25 -15.82 25.51
N ARG A 113 1.17 -14.83 26.38
CA ARG A 113 2.27 -14.47 27.29
C ARG A 113 2.59 -15.64 28.23
N GLY A 114 3.86 -16.00 28.33
CA GLY A 114 4.33 -17.09 29.21
C GLY A 114 4.19 -18.51 28.64
N SER A 115 3.69 -18.67 27.42
CA SER A 115 3.48 -20.00 26.80
C SER A 115 4.75 -20.66 26.24
N ARG A 116 5.86 -19.94 26.14
CA ARG A 116 7.13 -20.47 25.62
C ARG A 116 7.80 -21.36 26.65
N ASP A 117 7.85 -22.66 26.36
CA ASP A 117 8.50 -23.64 27.23
C ASP A 117 9.90 -24.01 26.69
N ARG A 118 10.91 -23.26 27.13
CA ARG A 118 12.32 -23.52 26.77
C ARG A 118 12.83 -24.86 27.31
N ARG A 119 12.30 -25.33 28.44
CA ARG A 119 12.79 -26.54 29.12
C ARG A 119 12.47 -27.79 28.30
N ASN A 120 11.32 -27.79 27.64
CA ASN A 120 10.89 -28.87 26.75
C ASN A 120 11.05 -28.52 25.25
N GLY A 121 11.77 -27.44 24.93
CA GLY A 121 12.05 -27.04 23.54
C GLY A 121 10.85 -26.56 22.73
N ARG A 122 9.74 -26.14 23.36
CA ARG A 122 8.52 -25.71 22.67
C ARG A 122 8.49 -24.20 22.42
N SER A 123 8.02 -23.80 21.24
CA SER A 123 7.79 -22.41 20.87
C SER A 123 6.62 -21.80 21.66
N ALA A 124 6.49 -20.47 21.60
CA ALA A 124 5.31 -19.79 22.16
C ALA A 124 4.04 -20.25 21.41
N ILE A 125 2.93 -20.28 22.14
CA ILE A 125 1.61 -20.54 21.57
C ILE A 125 1.13 -19.26 20.88
N HIS A 126 0.80 -19.39 19.60
CA HIS A 126 0.14 -18.36 18.81
C HIS A 126 -1.34 -18.72 18.69
N MET A 127 -2.22 -17.84 19.17
CA MET A 127 -3.66 -17.94 19.01
C MET A 127 -4.06 -17.10 17.80
N VAL A 128 -4.87 -17.69 16.93
CA VAL A 128 -5.41 -17.03 15.74
C VAL A 128 -6.92 -16.92 15.92
N SER A 129 -7.46 -15.72 15.80
CA SER A 129 -8.91 -15.46 15.73
C SER A 129 -9.28 -14.89 14.36
N ALA A 130 -10.48 -15.20 13.89
CA ALA A 130 -11.02 -14.87 12.58
C ALA A 130 -12.47 -14.42 12.74
#